data_AF-A0A0G2IXJ4-F1
#
_entry.id   AF-A0A0G2IXJ4-F1
#
_cell.length_a   1.000
_cell.length_b   1.000
_cell.length_c   1.000
_cell.angle_alpha   90.00
_cell.angle_beta   90.00
_cell.angle_gamma   90.00
#
_symmetry.space_group_name_H-M   'P 1'
#
loop_
_entity.id
_entity.type
_entity.pdbx_description
1 polymer ?
#
loop_
_entity_poly.entity_id
_entity_poly.type
_entity_poly.pdbx_seq_one_letter_code
_entity_poly.pdbx_strand_id
1 'polypeptide(L)'
;MKLYLVTILLALLAPAVLAGTEPQKAVMVTYPKDTPNSVIEQAMQAVKDAGGTITHKFELIKGFAATAPAAVLEAVSALSEAFRPWIEEDQIVTIYDKATSGGE
;
A
#
# COMPACT_ATOMS: atom_id res chain seq x y z
N MET A 1 -37.30 -32.37 5.58
CA MET A 1 -36.07 -32.46 4.76
C MET A 1 -35.81 -31.25 3.84
N LYS A 2 -36.83 -30.46 3.44
CA LYS A 2 -36.65 -29.32 2.52
C LYS A 2 -36.00 -28.06 3.13
N LEU A 3 -36.08 -27.85 4.45
CA LEU A 3 -35.45 -26.69 5.10
C LEU A 3 -33.93 -26.83 5.31
N TYR A 4 -33.42 -28.05 5.41
CA TYR A 4 -31.99 -28.31 5.68
C TYR A 4 -31.09 -28.00 4.47
N LEU A 5 -31.63 -28.12 3.26
CA LEU A 5 -30.92 -27.78 2.02
C LEU A 5 -30.71 -26.27 1.89
N VAL A 6 -31.67 -25.46 2.37
CA VAL A 6 -31.59 -23.99 2.33
C VAL A 6 -30.57 -23.47 3.36
N THR A 7 -30.48 -24.08 4.55
CA THR A 7 -29.49 -23.70 5.56
C THR A 7 -28.06 -24.07 5.19
N ILE A 8 -27.84 -25.21 4.50
CA ILE A 8 -26.51 -25.57 3.98
C ILE A 8 -26.08 -24.62 2.85
N LEU A 9 -27.00 -24.22 1.97
CA LEU A 9 -26.71 -23.31 0.87
C LEU A 9 -26.34 -21.90 1.35
N LEU A 10 -26.97 -21.42 2.43
CA LEU A 10 -26.67 -20.11 3.02
C LEU A 10 -25.33 -20.11 3.80
N ALA A 11 -24.95 -21.23 4.42
CA ALA A 11 -23.66 -21.39 5.09
C ALA A 11 -22.47 -21.47 4.11
N LEU A 12 -22.70 -21.96 2.88
CA LEU A 12 -21.69 -22.02 1.81
C LEU A 12 -21.44 -20.68 1.11
N LEU A 13 -22.32 -19.69 1.28
CA LEU A 13 -22.19 -18.33 0.73
C LEU A 13 -21.47 -17.36 1.68
N ALA A 14 -21.10 -17.79 2.89
CA ALA A 14 -20.51 -16.94 3.91
C ALA A 14 -19.04 -16.50 3.68
N PRO A 15 -18.17 -17.19 2.92
CA PRO A 15 -16.77 -16.76 2.80
C PRO A 15 -16.55 -15.94 1.53
N ALA A 16 -17.16 -14.76 1.41
CA ALA A 16 -16.84 -13.83 0.31
C ALA A 16 -16.76 -12.35 0.72
N VAL A 17 -17.06 -12.00 1.97
CA VAL A 17 -17.18 -10.59 2.40
C VAL A 17 -15.98 -10.12 3.23
N LEU A 18 -14.93 -10.93 3.40
CA LEU A 18 -13.69 -10.53 4.07
C LEU A 18 -12.64 -9.94 3.12
N ALA A 19 -13.04 -9.38 1.98
CA ALA A 19 -12.20 -8.39 1.28
C ALA A 19 -12.28 -7.06 2.04
N GLY A 20 -11.88 -7.09 3.32
CA GLY A 20 -11.70 -5.89 4.12
C GLY A 20 -10.60 -5.05 3.49
N THR A 21 -10.78 -3.73 3.51
CA THR A 21 -9.73 -2.78 3.13
C THR A 21 -8.44 -3.16 3.85
N GLU A 22 -7.43 -3.62 3.12
CA GLU A 22 -6.15 -3.95 3.73
C GLU A 22 -5.61 -2.70 4.45
N PRO A 23 -5.02 -2.85 5.65
CA PRO A 23 -4.40 -1.73 6.34
C PRO A 23 -3.43 -1.00 5.42
N GLN A 24 -3.71 0.28 5.17
CA GLN A 24 -2.87 1.12 4.32
C GLN A 24 -1.77 1.78 5.15
N LYS A 25 -0.58 1.90 4.57
CA LYS A 25 0.56 2.62 5.12
C LYS A 25 0.79 3.91 4.34
N ALA A 26 1.07 4.99 5.05
CA ALA A 26 1.61 6.21 4.44
C ALA A 26 3.12 6.02 4.24
N VAL A 27 3.59 6.15 3.01
CA VAL A 27 4.99 5.92 2.66
C VAL A 27 5.54 6.94 1.69
N MET A 28 6.85 7.11 1.74
CA MET A 28 7.66 7.75 0.72
C MET A 28 8.44 6.68 -0.06
N VAL A 29 8.31 6.69 -1.38
CA VAL A 29 9.02 5.79 -2.29
C VAL A 29 10.03 6.61 -3.08
N THR A 30 11.32 6.31 -2.90
CA THR A 30 12.44 6.99 -3.56
C THR A 30 13.23 6.01 -4.41
N TYR A 31 13.64 6.44 -5.60
CA TYR A 31 14.36 5.64 -6.59
C TYR A 31 15.76 6.21 -6.86
N PRO A 32 16.68 5.39 -7.40
CA PRO A 32 17.93 5.87 -7.99
C PRO A 32 17.69 6.98 -9.02
N LYS A 33 18.61 7.96 -9.08
CA LYS A 33 18.47 9.18 -9.90
C LYS A 33 18.28 8.93 -11.40
N ASP A 34 18.84 7.83 -11.89
CA ASP A 34 18.85 7.37 -13.28
C ASP A 34 17.66 6.46 -13.63
N THR A 35 16.76 6.22 -12.67
CA THR A 35 15.55 5.45 -12.90
C THR A 35 14.68 6.09 -13.98
N PRO A 36 14.32 5.33 -15.04
CA PRO A 36 13.42 5.80 -16.08
C PRO A 36 12.04 6.14 -15.52
N ASN A 37 11.43 7.20 -16.05
CA ASN A 37 10.10 7.63 -15.60
C ASN A 37 9.04 6.52 -15.76
N SER A 38 9.18 5.66 -16.77
CA SER A 38 8.26 4.53 -17.01
C SER A 38 8.21 3.55 -15.84
N VAL A 39 9.33 3.32 -15.14
CA VAL A 39 9.38 2.43 -13.96
C VAL A 39 8.60 3.05 -12.80
N ILE A 40 8.79 4.36 -12.59
CA ILE A 40 8.10 5.12 -11.54
C ILE A 40 6.60 5.19 -11.84
N GLU A 41 6.22 5.42 -13.10
CA GLU A 41 4.83 5.44 -13.56
C GLU A 41 4.16 4.08 -13.38
N GLN A 42 4.86 3.00 -13.72
CA GLN A 42 4.39 1.63 -13.47
C GLN A 42 4.18 1.36 -11.98
N ALA A 43 5.11 1.78 -11.12
CA ALA A 43 4.97 1.63 -9.68
C ALA A 43 3.77 2.43 -9.12
N MET A 44 3.59 3.68 -9.55
CA MET A 44 2.42 4.48 -9.16
C MET A 44 1.10 3.85 -9.64
N GLN A 45 1.10 3.23 -10.82
CA GLN A 45 -0.08 2.54 -11.34
C GLN A 45 -0.39 1.29 -10.52
N ALA A 46 0.61 0.48 -10.18
CA ALA A 46 0.45 -0.68 -9.31
C ALA A 46 -0.18 -0.29 -7.96
N VAL A 47 0.28 0.82 -7.37
CA VAL A 47 -0.31 1.37 -6.13
C VAL A 47 -1.79 1.71 -6.30
N LYS A 48 -2.17 2.38 -7.40
CA LYS A 48 -3.57 2.74 -7.69
C LYS A 48 -4.44 1.50 -7.92
N ASP A 49 -3.93 0.53 -8.66
CA ASP A 49 -4.64 -0.71 -8.98
C ASP A 49 -4.92 -1.55 -7.72
N ALA A 50 -4.04 -1.47 -6.72
CA ALA A 50 -4.23 -2.06 -5.40
C ALA A 50 -5.13 -1.24 -4.46
N GLY A 51 -5.77 -0.17 -4.94
CA GLY A 51 -6.63 0.70 -4.12
C GLY A 51 -5.88 1.69 -3.23
N GLY A 52 -4.58 1.87 -3.45
CA GLY A 52 -3.79 2.94 -2.84
C GLY A 52 -3.96 4.29 -3.55
N THR A 53 -3.50 5.36 -2.91
CA THR A 53 -3.58 6.74 -3.40
C THR A 53 -2.19 7.36 -3.46
N ILE A 54 -1.86 7.99 -4.58
CA ILE A 54 -0.65 8.81 -4.70
C ILE A 54 -0.95 10.18 -4.09
N THR A 55 -0.23 10.54 -3.02
CA THR A 55 -0.46 11.80 -2.29
C THR A 55 0.40 12.93 -2.86
N HIS A 56 1.59 12.60 -3.37
CA HIS A 56 2.48 13.58 -3.99
C HIS A 56 3.47 12.90 -4.94
N LYS A 57 3.80 13.57 -6.06
CA LYS A 57 4.90 13.16 -6.94
C LYS A 57 6.00 14.20 -6.83
N PHE A 58 7.22 13.78 -6.51
CA PHE A 58 8.32 14.71 -6.33
C PHE A 58 8.88 15.18 -7.67
N GLU A 59 9.26 16.47 -7.73
CA GLU A 59 9.93 17.05 -8.89
C GLU A 59 11.45 17.02 -8.76
N LEU A 60 11.97 17.17 -7.53
CA LEU A 60 13.41 17.25 -7.25
C LEU A 60 14.10 15.88 -7.14
N ILE A 61 13.38 14.86 -6.69
CA ILE A 61 13.88 13.49 -6.53
C ILE A 61 13.03 12.52 -7.35
N LYS A 62 13.62 11.38 -7.73
CA LYS A 62 12.87 10.31 -8.39
C LYS A 62 12.05 9.57 -7.34
N GLY A 63 10.75 9.84 -7.29
CA GLY A 63 9.90 9.20 -6.31
C GLY A 63 8.51 9.78 -6.20
N PHE A 64 7.75 9.24 -5.27
CA PHE A 64 6.41 9.71 -4.92
C PHE A 64 6.08 9.34 -3.46
N ALA A 65 5.12 10.05 -2.88
CA ALA A 65 4.48 9.69 -1.63
C ALA A 65 3.11 9.04 -1.92
N ALA A 66 2.73 8.06 -1.12
CA ALA A 66 1.47 7.35 -1.28
C ALA A 66 0.91 6.83 0.05
N THR A 67 -0.39 6.55 0.04
CA THR A 67 -1.06 5.72 1.03
C THR A 67 -1.44 4.42 0.33
N ALA A 68 -0.88 3.27 0.75
CA ALA A 68 -1.01 2.03 0.00
C ALA A 68 -1.03 0.77 0.90
N PRO A 69 -1.68 -0.32 0.49
CA PRO A 69 -1.58 -1.60 1.20
C PRO A 69 -0.13 -2.11 1.29
N ALA A 70 0.24 -2.78 2.38
CA ALA A 70 1.59 -3.31 2.53
C ALA A 70 1.98 -4.30 1.42
N ALA A 71 1.03 -5.12 0.94
CA ALA A 71 1.27 -6.10 -0.12
C ALA A 71 1.74 -5.47 -1.44
N VAL A 72 1.20 -4.30 -1.82
CA VAL A 72 1.62 -3.63 -3.05
C VAL A 72 3.00 -2.99 -2.91
N LEU A 73 3.39 -2.57 -1.71
CA LEU A 73 4.73 -2.03 -1.48
C LEU A 73 5.83 -3.08 -1.65
N GLU A 74 5.56 -4.32 -1.23
CA GLU A 74 6.44 -5.47 -1.51
C GLU A 74 6.51 -5.78 -3.01
N ALA A 75 5.38 -5.69 -3.72
CA ALA A 75 5.37 -5.85 -5.17
C ALA A 75 6.18 -4.75 -5.87
N VAL A 76 6.02 -3.49 -5.43
CA VAL A 76 6.76 -2.33 -5.95
C VAL A 76 8.26 -2.47 -5.72
N SER A 77 8.69 -2.97 -4.56
CA SER A 77 10.10 -3.20 -4.24
C SER A 77 10.74 -4.28 -5.13
N ALA A 78 9.92 -5.19 -5.69
CA ALA A 78 10.32 -6.28 -6.57
C ALA A 78 10.17 -5.96 -8.08
N LEU A 79 9.57 -4.83 -8.48
CA LEU A 79 9.31 -4.50 -9.89
C LEU A 79 10.58 -4.41 -10.74
N SER A 80 11.70 -3.99 -10.15
CA SER A 80 12.98 -3.86 -10.84
C SER A 80 14.14 -4.07 -9.88
N GLU A 81 15.00 -5.02 -10.18
CA GLU A 81 16.24 -5.23 -9.43
C GLU A 81 17.26 -4.12 -9.73
N ALA A 82 17.32 -3.64 -10.98
CA ALA A 82 18.22 -2.57 -11.40
C ALA A 82 17.82 -1.19 -10.83
N PHE A 83 16.53 -0.96 -10.63
CA PHE A 83 15.97 0.30 -10.13
C PHE A 83 15.17 0.06 -8.86
N ARG A 84 15.77 -0.67 -7.90
CA ARG A 84 15.12 -0.97 -6.63
C ARG A 84 14.85 0.33 -5.85
N PRO A 85 13.61 0.57 -5.39
CA PRO A 85 13.30 1.73 -4.57
C PRO A 85 13.70 1.54 -3.10
N TRP A 86 13.91 2.67 -2.41
CA TRP A 86 13.83 2.79 -0.96
C TRP A 86 12.41 3.18 -0.59
N ILE A 87 11.79 2.41 0.31
CA ILE A 87 10.42 2.64 0.79
C ILE A 87 10.49 2.90 2.29
N GLU A 88 10.05 4.08 2.70
CA GLU A 88 10.09 4.54 4.09
C GLU A 88 8.68 4.88 4.56
N GLU A 89 8.28 4.42 5.75
CA GLU A 89 7.00 4.81 6.34
C GLU A 89 7.05 6.27 6.79
N ASP A 90 6.01 7.03 6.45
CA ASP A 90 5.90 8.43 6.83
C ASP A 90 5.82 8.56 8.36
N GLN A 91 6.56 9.52 8.91
CA GLN A 91 6.70 9.69 10.36
C GLN A 91 6.25 11.07 10.79
N ILE A 92 5.63 11.12 11.98
CA ILE A 92 5.28 12.39 12.61
C ILE A 92 6.55 13.02 13.18
N VAL A 93 6.83 14.25 12.79
CA VAL A 93 7.91 15.05 13.37
C VAL A 93 7.32 16.01 14.41
N THR A 94 7.86 16.00 15.63
CA THR A 94 7.42 16.89 16.72
C THR A 94 8.50 17.92 17.05
N ILE A 95 8.08 19.12 17.46
CA ILE A 95 8.99 20.22 17.84
C ILE A 95 9.50 20.12 19.29
N TYR A 96 9.07 19.10 20.05
CA TYR A 96 9.52 18.79 21.43
C TYR A 96 9.51 17.27 21.66
N ASP A 97 10.44 16.78 22.50
CA ASP A 97 10.48 15.39 22.99
C ASP A 97 9.24 15.09 23.86
N LYS A 98 8.15 14.70 23.21
CA LYS A 98 7.14 13.88 23.86
C LYS A 98 6.77 12.78 22.90
N ALA A 99 7.56 11.71 22.96
CA ALA A 99 7.17 10.40 22.46
C ALA A 99 5.77 10.10 23.03
N THR A 100 4.75 10.16 22.17
CA THR A 100 3.43 9.64 22.50
C THR A 100 3.58 8.13 22.60
N SER A 101 3.78 7.65 23.81
CA SER A 101 3.50 6.27 24.17
C SER A 101 2.08 5.95 23.72
N GLY A 102 1.95 4.97 22.83
CA GLY A 102 0.68 4.28 22.65
C GLY A 102 0.17 3.79 24.01
N GLY A 103 -1.11 4.00 24.24
CA GLY A 103 -1.81 3.63 25.47
C GLY A 103 -3.20 4.22 25.41
N GLU A 104 -4.15 3.34 25.10
CA GLU A 104 -5.60 3.53 25.15
C GLU A 104 -6.10 4.17 26.45
#